data_AF-A0A2U9ITE6-F1
#
_entry.id   AF-A0A2U9ITE6-F1
#
_cell.length_a   1.000
_cell.length_b   1.000
_cell.length_c   1.000
_cell.angle_alpha   90.00
_cell.angle_beta   90.00
_cell.angle_gamma   90.00
#
_symmetry.space_group_name_H-M   'P 1'
#
loop_
_entity.id
_entity.type
_entity.pdbx_description
1 polymer ?
#
loop_
_entity_poly.entity_id
_entity_poly.type
_entity_poly.pdbx_seq_one_letter_code
_entity_poly.pdbx_strand_id
1 'polypeptide(L)'
;MEEFISKVWKLIDLQFPLIVADMETYLLREGNISQEDYNKIKSIIKSVKNAYYSSDFNKLKIYLKDGLEQLKSIQPKKPFPPEMKARFDEVIKTMTELISQSATT
;
A
#
# COMPACT_ATOMS: atom_id res chain seq x y z
N MET A 1 -16.17 5.44 12.02
CA MET A 1 -16.03 5.91 10.62
C MET A 1 -14.93 6.96 10.49
N GLU A 2 -14.91 7.98 11.36
CA GLU A 2 -13.88 9.04 11.35
C GLU A 2 -12.45 8.50 11.54
N GLU A 3 -12.23 7.60 12.51
CA GLU A 3 -10.92 6.97 12.74
C GLU A 3 -10.41 6.18 11.51
N PHE A 4 -11.31 5.43 10.86
CA PHE A 4 -11.00 4.68 9.64
C PHE A 4 -10.56 5.63 8.52
N ILE A 5 -11.32 6.70 8.27
CA ILE A 5 -10.99 7.69 7.23
C ILE A 5 -9.66 8.39 7.52
N SER A 6 -9.38 8.74 8.78
CA SER A 6 -8.13 9.35 9.21
C SER A 6 -6.92 8.42 8.97
N LYS A 7 -7.05 7.13 9.30
CA LYS A 7 -6.00 6.13 9.01
C LYS A 7 -5.79 5.91 7.51
N VAL A 8 -6.86 5.86 6.71
CA VAL A 8 -6.73 5.76 5.24
C VAL A 8 -6.05 7.00 4.66
N TRP A 9 -6.37 8.18 5.16
CA TRP A 9 -5.70 9.41 4.76
C TRP A 9 -4.19 9.34 5.05
N LYS A 10 -3.80 8.91 6.26
CA LYS A 10 -2.39 8.71 6.62
C LYS A 10 -1.66 7.75 5.66
N LEU A 11 -2.30 6.64 5.30
CA LEU A 11 -1.77 5.68 4.33
C LEU A 11 -1.54 6.34 2.95
N ILE A 12 -2.54 7.11 2.48
CA ILE A 12 -2.54 7.76 1.17
C ILE A 12 -1.50 8.88 1.06
N ASP A 13 -1.37 9.68 2.11
CA ASP A 13 -0.64 10.95 2.10
C ASP A 13 0.80 10.80 2.58
N LEU A 14 1.07 9.85 3.49
CA LEU A 14 2.40 9.64 4.05
C LEU A 14 3.04 8.35 3.58
N GLN A 15 2.39 7.21 3.79
CA GLN A 15 3.07 5.92 3.60
C GLN A 15 3.24 5.54 2.12
N PHE A 16 2.19 5.68 1.30
CA PHE A 16 2.27 5.37 -0.12
C PHE A 16 3.31 6.19 -0.88
N PRO A 17 3.41 7.52 -0.71
CA PRO A 17 4.46 8.30 -1.38
C PRO A 17 5.87 7.86 -1.00
N LEU A 18 6.10 7.54 0.29
CA LEU A 18 7.41 7.09 0.76
C LEU A 18 7.82 5.77 0.09
N ILE A 19 6.93 4.77 0.04
CA ILE A 19 7.29 3.51 -0.63
C ILE A 19 7.51 3.72 -2.12
N VAL A 20 6.73 4.57 -2.79
CA VAL A 20 6.91 4.82 -4.23
C VAL A 20 8.27 5.46 -4.49
N ALA A 21 8.67 6.44 -3.67
CA ALA A 21 9.97 7.07 -3.76
C ALA A 21 11.11 6.06 -3.57
N ASP A 22 11.01 5.18 -2.57
CA ASP A 22 11.99 4.12 -2.33
C ASP A 22 12.10 3.15 -3.52
N MET A 23 10.95 2.78 -4.09
CA MET A 23 10.89 1.87 -5.23
C MET A 23 11.49 2.49 -6.49
N GLU A 24 11.16 3.75 -6.80
CA GLU A 24 11.65 4.45 -7.99
C GLU A 24 13.13 4.80 -7.91
N THR A 25 13.58 5.20 -6.72
CA THR A 25 14.94 5.72 -6.53
C THR A 25 15.96 4.59 -6.36
N TYR A 26 15.57 3.49 -5.73
CA TYR A 26 16.48 2.41 -5.36
C TYR A 26 16.02 1.05 -5.87
N LEU A 27 14.88 0.54 -5.40
CA LEU A 27 14.58 -0.88 -5.53
C LEU A 27 14.37 -1.34 -6.98
N LEU A 28 13.79 -0.49 -7.82
CA LEU A 28 13.65 -0.78 -9.25
C LEU A 28 14.99 -0.66 -9.99
N ARG A 29 15.78 0.38 -9.69
CA ARG A 29 17.07 0.64 -10.33
C ARG A 29 18.12 -0.42 -10.00
N GLU A 30 18.12 -0.90 -8.77
CA GLU A 30 19.05 -1.94 -8.27
C GLU A 30 18.58 -3.37 -8.59
N GLY A 31 17.39 -3.50 -9.20
CA GLY A 31 16.79 -4.77 -9.59
C GLY A 31 16.26 -5.60 -8.42
N ASN A 32 15.97 -4.97 -7.28
CA ASN A 32 15.42 -5.60 -6.09
C ASN A 32 13.95 -5.97 -6.29
N ILE A 33 13.23 -5.22 -7.13
CA ILE A 33 11.88 -5.54 -7.58
C ILE A 33 11.79 -5.55 -9.11
N SER A 34 10.77 -6.23 -9.65
CA SER A 34 10.49 -6.16 -11.08
C SER A 34 9.69 -4.91 -11.46
N GLN A 35 9.76 -4.50 -12.73
CA GLN A 35 8.88 -3.46 -13.27
C GLN A 35 7.40 -3.84 -13.13
N GLU A 36 7.10 -5.13 -13.24
CA GLU A 36 5.73 -5.64 -13.08
C GLU A 36 5.22 -5.41 -11.66
N ASP A 37 6.02 -5.76 -10.63
CA ASP A 37 5.64 -5.58 -9.24
C ASP A 37 5.55 -4.10 -8.86
N TYR A 38 6.45 -3.28 -9.38
CA TYR A 38 6.35 -1.83 -9.25
C TYR A 38 5.03 -1.30 -9.82
N ASN A 39 4.64 -1.75 -11.02
CA ASN A 39 3.39 -1.35 -11.65
C ASN A 39 2.16 -1.85 -10.85
N LYS A 40 2.21 -3.05 -10.25
CA LYS A 40 1.18 -3.54 -9.32
C LYS A 40 1.03 -2.60 -8.13
N ILE A 41 2.13 -2.23 -7.47
CA ILE A 41 2.11 -1.28 -6.33
C ILE A 41 1.44 0.03 -6.74
N LYS A 42 1.82 0.64 -7.87
CA LYS A 42 1.20 1.88 -8.33
C LYS A 42 -0.30 1.73 -8.58
N SER A 43 -0.71 0.60 -9.18
CA SER A 43 -2.12 0.32 -9.47
C SER A 43 -2.95 0.23 -8.19
N ILE A 44 -2.42 -0.43 -7.16
CA ILE A 44 -3.05 -0.54 -5.83
C ILE A 44 -3.22 0.84 -5.23
N ILE A 45 -2.13 1.64 -5.17
CA ILE A 45 -2.15 3.00 -4.62
C ILE A 45 -3.19 3.85 -5.34
N LYS A 46 -3.22 3.81 -6.67
CA LYS A 46 -4.19 4.56 -7.48
C LYS A 46 -5.63 4.15 -7.18
N SER A 47 -5.90 2.85 -7.06
CA SER A 47 -7.24 2.32 -6.78
C SER A 47 -7.74 2.76 -5.40
N VAL A 48 -6.88 2.63 -4.37
CA VAL A 48 -7.18 3.07 -3.00
C VAL A 48 -7.43 4.58 -2.95
N LYS A 49 -6.55 5.40 -3.55
CA LYS A 49 -6.72 6.86 -3.64
C LYS A 49 -8.04 7.24 -4.30
N ASN A 50 -8.32 6.65 -5.47
CA ASN A 50 -9.54 6.96 -6.22
C ASN A 50 -10.81 6.63 -5.42
N ALA A 51 -10.86 5.47 -4.76
CA ALA A 51 -12.03 5.11 -3.96
C ALA A 51 -12.19 6.03 -2.73
N TYR A 52 -11.09 6.39 -2.07
CA TYR A 52 -11.10 7.33 -0.95
C TYR A 52 -11.64 8.70 -1.37
N TYR A 53 -11.08 9.32 -2.42
CA TYR A 53 -11.53 10.64 -2.87
C TYR A 53 -12.93 10.65 -3.49
N SER A 54 -13.40 9.51 -4.00
CA SER A 54 -14.78 9.36 -4.47
C SER A 54 -15.77 9.10 -3.33
N SER A 55 -15.31 9.03 -2.07
CA SER A 55 -16.12 8.67 -0.91
C SER A 55 -16.85 7.32 -1.05
N ASP A 56 -16.35 6.43 -1.92
CA ASP A 56 -16.91 5.09 -2.11
C ASP A 56 -16.23 4.12 -1.15
N PHE A 57 -16.72 4.12 0.09
CA PHE A 57 -16.11 3.35 1.18
C PHE A 57 -16.24 1.83 0.99
N ASN A 58 -17.26 1.35 0.28
CA ASN A 58 -17.39 -0.07 -0.04
C ASN A 58 -16.28 -0.50 -1.01
N LYS A 59 -16.08 0.27 -2.07
CA LYS A 59 -15.01 0.03 -3.03
C LYS A 59 -13.63 0.23 -2.43
N LEU A 60 -13.48 1.18 -1.50
CA LEU A 60 -12.25 1.39 -0.75
C LEU A 60 -11.89 0.16 0.09
N LYS A 61 -12.85 -0.44 0.80
CA LYS A 61 -12.63 -1.68 1.57
C LYS A 61 -12.17 -2.82 0.66
N ILE A 62 -12.80 -2.98 -0.51
CA ILE A 62 -12.42 -3.99 -1.51
C ILE A 62 -10.98 -3.75 -1.98
N TYR A 63 -10.63 -2.53 -2.39
CA TYR A 63 -9.28 -2.23 -2.86
C TYR A 63 -8.20 -2.29 -1.78
N LEU A 64 -8.53 -2.00 -0.52
CA LEU A 64 -7.61 -2.22 0.58
C LEU A 64 -7.33 -3.72 0.75
N LYS A 65 -8.35 -4.57 0.68
CA LYS A 65 -8.20 -6.03 0.79
C LYS A 65 -7.42 -6.61 -0.38
N ASP A 66 -7.87 -6.36 -1.60
CA ASP A 66 -7.22 -6.85 -2.82
C ASP A 66 -5.78 -6.32 -2.93
N GLY A 67 -5.58 -5.06 -2.54
CA GLY A 67 -4.27 -4.43 -2.50
C GLY A 67 -3.34 -5.08 -1.50
N LEU A 68 -3.82 -5.44 -0.30
CA LEU A 68 -3.01 -6.14 0.70
C LEU A 68 -2.58 -7.52 0.20
N GLU A 69 -3.48 -8.28 -0.43
CA GLU A 69 -3.16 -9.59 -0.99
C GLU A 69 -2.11 -9.48 -2.10
N GLN A 70 -2.24 -8.50 -2.99
CA GLN A 70 -1.25 -8.25 -4.04
C GLN A 70 0.09 -7.80 -3.47
N LEU A 71 0.14 -6.91 -2.47
CA LEU A 71 1.39 -6.51 -1.82
C LEU A 71 2.11 -7.69 -1.16
N LYS A 72 1.36 -8.59 -0.51
CA LYS A 72 1.92 -9.82 0.10
C LYS A 72 2.47 -10.81 -0.93
N SER A 73 1.98 -10.75 -2.17
CA SER A 73 2.48 -11.59 -3.27
C SER A 73 3.78 -11.09 -3.89
N ILE A 74 4.21 -9.86 -3.57
CA ILE A 74 5.45 -9.29 -4.11
C ILE A 74 6.62 -10.06 -3.53
N GLN A 75 7.35 -10.74 -4.40
CA GLN A 75 8.57 -11.46 -4.04
C GLN A 75 9.77 -10.64 -4.53
N PRO A 76 10.44 -9.90 -3.65
CA PRO A 76 11.60 -9.14 -4.06
C PRO A 76 12.74 -10.09 -4.42
N LYS A 77 13.45 -9.78 -5.52
CA LYS A 77 14.57 -10.59 -6.02
C LYS A 77 15.78 -10.54 -5.09
N LYS A 78 15.87 -9.48 -4.29
CA LYS A 78 16.88 -9.25 -3.27
C LYS A 78 16.19 -8.76 -1.99
N PRO A 79 16.76 -9.03 -0.80
CA PRO A 79 16.22 -8.46 0.42
C PRO A 79 16.21 -6.92 0.32
N PHE A 80 15.11 -6.32 0.78
CA PHE A 80 15.02 -4.87 0.89
C PHE A 80 16.03 -4.35 1.92
N PRO A 81 16.61 -3.16 1.68
CA PRO A 81 17.33 -2.43 2.72
C PRO A 81 16.46 -2.26 3.98
N PRO A 82 17.04 -2.24 5.18
CA PRO A 82 16.28 -2.26 6.43
C PRO A 82 15.21 -1.17 6.53
N GLU A 83 15.52 0.07 6.14
CA GLU A 83 14.56 1.18 6.16
C GLU A 83 13.39 0.98 5.20
N MET A 84 13.67 0.55 3.97
CA MET A 84 12.63 0.35 2.95
C MET A 84 11.74 -0.84 3.31
N LYS A 85 12.35 -1.88 3.90
CA LYS A 85 11.61 -3.01 4.46
C LYS A 85 10.66 -2.55 5.56
N ALA A 86 11.16 -1.76 6.52
CA ALA A 86 10.33 -1.25 7.61
C ALA A 86 9.13 -0.43 7.09
N ARG A 87 9.35 0.44 6.09
CA ARG A 87 8.27 1.22 5.46
C ARG A 87 7.27 0.34 4.71
N PHE A 88 7.73 -0.67 3.98
CA PHE A 88 6.86 -1.62 3.28
C PHE A 88 6.02 -2.46 4.27
N ASP A 89 6.64 -2.95 5.34
CA ASP A 89 5.97 -3.69 6.40
C ASP A 89 4.95 -2.80 7.14
N GLU A 90 5.25 -1.52 7.33
CA GLU A 90 4.33 -0.55 7.94
C GLU A 90 3.07 -0.31 7.07
N VAL A 91 3.22 -0.28 5.73
CA VAL A 91 2.08 -0.23 4.80
C VAL A 91 1.21 -1.48 4.95
N ILE A 92 1.81 -2.67 4.93
CA ILE A 92 1.09 -3.95 5.10
C ILE A 92 0.35 -3.98 6.44
N LYS A 93 1.00 -3.54 7.51
CA LYS A 93 0.40 -3.46 8.85
C LYS A 93 -0.80 -2.51 8.85
N THR A 94 -0.62 -1.30 8.34
CA THR A 94 -1.67 -0.27 8.31
C THR A 94 -2.88 -0.73 7.50
N MET A 95 -2.66 -1.34 6.33
CA MET A 95 -3.73 -1.91 5.51
C MET A 95 -4.45 -3.07 6.22
N THR A 96 -3.71 -3.93 6.94
CA THR A 96 -4.29 -5.01 7.73
C THR A 96 -5.19 -4.47 8.84
N GLU A 97 -4.72 -3.47 9.60
CA GLU A 97 -5.51 -2.81 10.64
C GLU A 97 -6.80 -2.18 10.07
N LEU A 98 -6.68 -1.48 8.93
CA LEU A 98 -7.82 -0.86 8.25
C LEU A 98 -8.88 -1.89 7.84
N ILE A 99 -8.46 -3.04 7.30
CA ILE A 99 -9.38 -4.12 6.93
C ILE A 99 -10.06 -4.71 8.17
N SER A 100 -9.31 -4.98 9.23
CA SER A 100 -9.86 -5.52 10.48
C SER A 100 -10.86 -4.58 11.15
N GLN A 101 -10.58 -3.28 11.20
CA GLN A 101 -11.51 -2.27 11.70
C GLN A 101 -12.79 -2.18 10.85
N SER A 102 -12.67 -2.41 9.55
CA SER A 102 -13.80 -2.36 8.62
C SER A 102 -14.76 -3.55 8.70
N ALA A 103 -14.34 -4.65 9.35
CA ALA A 103 -15.13 -5.87 9.54
C ALA A 103 -15.97 -5.86 10.83
N THR A 104 -15.68 -4.94 11.75
CA THR A 104 -16.38 -4.80 13.04
C THR A 104 -17.48 -3.72 13.02
N THR A 105 -17.73 -3.10 11.86
CA THR A 105 -18.75 -2.06 11.64
C THR A 105 -19.60 -2.41 10.43
#